data_AF-A0A0R1QLD6-F1
#
_entry.id   AF-A0A0R1QLD6-F1
#
_cell.length_a   1.000
_cell.length_b   1.000
_cell.length_c   1.000
_cell.angle_alpha   90.00
_cell.angle_beta   90.00
_cell.angle_gamma   90.00
#
_symmetry.space_group_name_H-M   'P 1'
#
loop_
_entity.id
_entity.type
_entity.pdbx_description
1 polymer ?
#
loop_
_entity_poly.entity_id
_entity_poly.type
_entity_poly.pdbx_seq_one_letter_code
_entity_poly.pdbx_strand_id
1 'polypeptide(L)'
;MPYAEAIMLDGFERYMASTVILNLFIAAICLVRVIDQQQFEQNFQKRDTLAFKSALTKNIYQISTLVVAFFSITMMYSEITGTKFTNEMNHNTLPLQMKRISRPWDHLNHKKVLIVDPEAVDVNNYYAGYVGRYYYFTDQAVGQENFMMTPEVFKKTVESYQYVAIPETHRTFTVLTQKVFHQHVVTGLFKVTKNGLVRMH
;
A
#
# COMPACT_ATOMS: atom_id res chain seq x y z
N MET A 1 -2.54 6.02 -11.36
CA MET A 1 -3.19 4.92 -12.09
C MET A 1 -4.05 5.57 -13.16
N PRO A 2 -4.03 5.15 -14.44
CA PRO A 2 -4.97 5.69 -15.40
C PRO A 2 -6.37 5.41 -14.85
N TYR A 3 -7.16 6.45 -14.60
CA TYR A 3 -8.40 6.45 -13.82
C TYR A 3 -9.33 5.23 -14.03
N ALA A 4 -9.38 4.72 -15.27
CA ALA A 4 -10.11 3.51 -15.63
C ALA A 4 -9.65 2.26 -14.88
N GLU A 5 -8.34 2.04 -14.73
CA GLU A 5 -7.79 0.90 -14.00
C GLU A 5 -8.08 1.02 -12.50
N ALA A 6 -8.08 2.25 -11.95
CA ALA A 6 -8.40 2.50 -10.54
C ALA A 6 -9.85 2.17 -10.19
N ILE A 7 -10.79 2.58 -11.04
CA ILE A 7 -12.20 2.23 -10.86
C ILE A 7 -12.42 0.72 -10.96
N MET A 8 -11.76 0.07 -11.91
CA MET A 8 -11.91 -1.37 -12.12
C MET A 8 -11.28 -2.18 -10.99
N LEU A 9 -10.06 -1.84 -10.57
CA LEU A 9 -9.34 -2.57 -9.53
C LEU A 9 -9.90 -2.29 -8.14
N ASP A 10 -10.12 -1.02 -7.76
CA ASP A 10 -10.73 -0.65 -6.46
C ASP A 10 -12.17 -1.18 -6.37
N GLY A 11 -12.91 -1.19 -7.48
CA GLY A 11 -14.20 -1.87 -7.57
C GLY A 11 -14.07 -3.38 -7.33
N PHE A 12 -13.21 -4.05 -8.10
CA PHE A 12 -13.02 -5.50 -8.04
C PHE A 12 -12.50 -5.97 -6.67
N GLU A 13 -11.48 -5.33 -6.11
CA GLU A 13 -10.90 -5.64 -4.81
C GLU A 13 -11.94 -5.48 -3.69
N ARG A 14 -12.75 -4.41 -3.73
CA ARG A 14 -13.86 -4.23 -2.77
C ARG A 14 -14.94 -5.28 -2.91
N TYR A 15 -15.31 -5.66 -4.15
CA TYR A 15 -16.29 -6.71 -4.39
C TYR A 15 -15.77 -8.09 -3.95
N MET A 16 -14.51 -8.42 -4.23
CA MET A 16 -13.87 -9.64 -3.77
C MET A 16 -13.78 -9.69 -2.25
N ALA A 17 -13.31 -8.61 -1.61
CA ALA A 17 -13.23 -8.52 -0.15
C ALA A 17 -14.62 -8.70 0.48
N SER A 18 -15.64 -8.04 -0.06
CA SER A 18 -17.02 -8.19 0.39
C SER A 18 -17.54 -9.62 0.21
N THR A 19 -17.19 -10.27 -0.90
CA THR A 19 -17.54 -11.67 -1.17
C THR A 19 -16.87 -12.62 -0.18
N VAL A 20 -15.60 -12.42 0.14
CA VAL A 20 -14.87 -13.23 1.14
C VAL A 20 -15.51 -13.06 2.51
N ILE A 21 -15.78 -11.82 2.92
CA ILE A 21 -16.44 -11.50 4.19
C ILE A 21 -17.82 -12.17 4.25
N LEU A 22 -18.63 -12.04 3.19
CA LEU A 22 -19.96 -12.65 3.11
C LEU A 22 -19.89 -14.18 3.26
N ASN A 23 -18.97 -14.83 2.54
CA ASN A 23 -18.80 -16.29 2.65
C ASN A 23 -18.35 -16.70 4.05
N LEU A 24 -17.47 -15.93 4.68
CA LEU A 24 -17.03 -16.19 6.05
C LEU A 24 -18.18 -16.04 7.06
N PHE A 25 -19.06 -15.06 6.87
CA PHE A 25 -20.28 -14.90 7.66
C PHE A 25 -21.27 -16.06 7.46
N ILE A 26 -21.51 -16.49 6.22
CA ILE A 26 -22.38 -17.63 5.93
C ILE A 26 -21.82 -18.91 6.58
N ALA A 27 -20.51 -19.15 6.44
CA ALA A 27 -19.84 -20.27 7.07
C ALA A 27 -19.95 -20.21 8.61
N ALA A 28 -19.78 -19.02 9.20
CA ALA A 28 -19.93 -18.83 10.64
C ALA A 28 -21.36 -19.12 11.11
N ILE A 29 -22.39 -18.69 10.38
CA ILE A 29 -23.79 -19.00 10.71
C ILE A 29 -24.03 -20.51 10.69
N CYS A 30 -23.56 -21.21 9.66
CA CYS A 30 -23.65 -22.67 9.57
C CYS A 30 -22.93 -23.35 10.73
N LEU A 31 -21.73 -22.90 11.06
CA LEU A 31 -20.94 -23.43 12.17
C LEU A 31 -21.65 -23.25 13.51
N VAL A 32 -22.15 -22.04 13.80
CA VAL A 32 -22.90 -21.74 15.02
C VAL A 32 -24.14 -22.63 15.14
N ARG A 33 -24.86 -22.86 14.04
CA ARG A 33 -26.03 -23.76 14.02
C ARG A 33 -25.67 -25.20 14.35
N VAL A 34 -24.57 -25.72 13.79
CA VAL A 34 -24.11 -27.08 14.09
C VAL A 34 -23.64 -27.18 15.55
N ILE A 35 -22.90 -26.19 16.04
CA ILE A 35 -22.48 -26.14 17.45
C ILE A 35 -23.71 -26.12 18.36
N ASP A 36 -24.72 -25.29 18.08
CA ASP A 36 -25.96 -25.23 18.86
C ASP A 36 -26.66 -26.60 18.93
N GLN A 37 -26.84 -27.26 17.77
CA GLN A 37 -27.50 -28.56 17.68
C GLN A 37 -26.75 -29.68 18.42
N GLN A 38 -25.42 -29.66 18.39
CA GLN A 38 -24.61 -30.70 19.01
C GLN A 38 -24.37 -30.45 20.50
N GLN A 39 -24.31 -29.17 20.91
CA GLN A 39 -23.87 -28.80 22.26
C GLN A 39 -25.00 -28.55 23.27
N PHE A 40 -26.17 -28.10 22.80
CA PHE A 40 -27.26 -27.64 23.67
C PHE A 40 -28.51 -28.53 23.61
N GLU A 41 -29.37 -28.41 24.62
CA GLU A 41 -30.67 -29.09 24.68
C GLU A 41 -31.59 -28.58 23.54
N GLN A 42 -32.16 -29.53 22.79
CA GLN A 42 -32.99 -29.23 21.62
C GLN A 42 -34.48 -29.19 21.97
N ASN A 43 -34.89 -29.80 23.09
CA ASN A 43 -36.27 -29.70 23.55
C ASN A 43 -36.57 -28.28 24.05
N PHE A 44 -37.40 -27.54 23.31
CA PHE A 44 -37.78 -26.16 23.63
C PHE A 44 -38.34 -25.97 25.04
N GLN A 45 -39.01 -26.98 25.60
CA GLN A 45 -39.59 -26.89 26.95
C GLN A 45 -38.54 -26.97 28.07
N LYS A 46 -37.36 -27.54 27.77
CA LYS A 46 -36.26 -27.73 28.72
C LYS A 46 -35.05 -26.83 28.42
N ARG A 47 -35.17 -26.00 27.38
CA ARG A 47 -34.08 -25.17 26.86
C ARG A 47 -33.89 -23.93 27.72
N ASP A 48 -32.65 -23.69 28.09
CA ASP A 48 -32.17 -22.47 28.74
C ASP A 48 -30.74 -22.20 28.23
N THR A 49 -30.26 -20.98 28.44
CA THR A 49 -28.89 -20.52 28.19
C THR A 49 -27.81 -21.39 28.86
N LEU A 50 -28.19 -22.12 29.92
CA LEU A 50 -27.32 -23.03 30.66
C LEU A 50 -27.61 -24.53 30.38
N ALA A 51 -28.58 -24.84 29.52
CA ALA A 51 -29.03 -26.19 29.24
C ALA A 51 -28.16 -26.85 28.13
N PHE A 52 -27.01 -27.39 28.54
CA PHE A 52 -26.18 -28.23 27.69
C PHE A 52 -26.75 -29.65 27.57
N LYS A 53 -26.49 -30.32 26.44
CA LYS A 53 -26.92 -31.71 26.20
C LYS A 53 -26.36 -32.69 27.25
N SER A 54 -25.16 -32.44 27.76
CA SER A 54 -24.55 -33.21 28.84
C SER A 54 -23.45 -32.41 29.55
N ALA A 55 -22.99 -32.90 30.72
CA ALA A 55 -21.86 -32.31 31.44
C ALA A 55 -20.55 -32.34 30.63
N LEU A 56 -20.34 -33.38 29.82
CA LEU A 56 -19.18 -33.51 28.94
C LEU A 56 -19.19 -32.43 27.86
N THR A 57 -20.36 -32.23 27.24
CA THR A 57 -20.59 -31.23 26.21
C THR A 57 -20.35 -29.80 26.72
N LYS A 58 -20.81 -29.51 27.94
CA LYS A 58 -20.51 -28.26 28.64
C LYS A 58 -19.01 -28.03 28.81
N ASN A 59 -18.29 -29.06 29.27
CA ASN A 59 -16.85 -28.98 29.50
C ASN A 59 -16.08 -28.72 28.19
N ILE A 60 -16.43 -29.44 27.11
CA ILE A 60 -15.85 -29.23 25.78
C ILE A 60 -16.10 -27.79 25.31
N TYR A 61 -17.34 -27.30 25.38
CA TYR A 61 -17.67 -25.93 24.97
C TYR A 61 -16.83 -24.90 25.73
N GLN A 62 -16.71 -25.03 27.05
CA GLN A 62 -15.94 -24.10 27.89
C GLN A 62 -14.45 -24.12 27.56
N ILE A 63 -13.84 -25.31 27.47
CA ILE A 63 -12.42 -25.46 27.14
C ILE A 63 -12.14 -24.95 25.73
N SER A 64 -12.94 -25.35 24.73
CA SER A 64 -12.76 -24.90 23.35
C SER A 64 -12.91 -23.39 23.22
N THR A 65 -13.87 -22.78 23.91
CA THR A 65 -14.02 -21.31 23.92
C THR A 65 -12.79 -20.63 24.49
N LEU A 66 -12.25 -21.11 25.60
CA LEU A 66 -11.05 -20.56 26.22
C LEU A 66 -9.82 -20.68 25.29
N VAL A 67 -9.63 -21.86 24.69
CA VAL A 67 -8.52 -22.12 23.76
C VAL A 67 -8.62 -21.21 22.53
N VAL A 68 -9.79 -21.13 21.89
CA VAL A 68 -10.01 -20.26 20.73
C VAL A 68 -9.81 -18.79 21.08
N ALA A 69 -10.29 -18.34 22.24
CA ALA A 69 -10.08 -16.97 22.70
C ALA A 69 -8.60 -16.65 22.88
N PHE A 70 -7.85 -17.56 23.53
CA PHE A 70 -6.41 -17.41 23.71
C PHE A 70 -5.67 -17.30 22.37
N PHE A 71 -5.92 -18.23 21.45
CA PHE A 71 -5.30 -18.20 20.12
C PHE A 71 -5.67 -16.95 19.33
N SER A 72 -6.93 -16.49 19.41
CA SER A 72 -7.38 -15.27 18.72
C SER A 72 -6.63 -14.03 19.21
N ILE A 73 -6.46 -13.89 20.54
CA ILE A 73 -5.71 -12.78 21.14
C ILE A 73 -4.23 -12.83 20.72
N THR A 74 -3.61 -14.02 20.77
CA THR A 74 -2.22 -14.20 20.36
C THR A 74 -2.01 -13.88 18.87
N MET A 75 -2.89 -14.34 17.99
CA MET A 75 -2.82 -14.02 16.56
C MET A 75 -2.97 -12.52 16.31
N MET A 76 -3.95 -11.87 16.96
CA MET A 76 -4.13 -10.43 16.84
C MET A 76 -2.90 -9.65 17.31
N TYR A 77 -2.31 -10.06 18.44
CA TYR A 77 -1.08 -9.45 18.95
C TYR A 77 0.12 -9.67 18.01
N SER A 78 0.25 -10.87 17.44
CA SER A 78 1.28 -11.20 16.46
C SER A 78 1.15 -10.33 15.21
N GLU A 79 -0.06 -10.12 14.71
CA GLU A 79 -0.32 -9.33 13.51
C GLU A 79 0.00 -7.84 13.73
N ILE A 80 -0.42 -7.28 14.86
CA ILE A 80 -0.12 -5.90 15.25
C ILE A 80 1.41 -5.70 15.35
N THR A 81 2.09 -6.64 15.99
CA THR A 81 3.55 -6.57 16.18
C THR A 81 4.29 -6.76 14.86
N GLY A 82 3.85 -7.73 14.03
CA GLY A 82 4.41 -7.98 12.71
C GLY A 82 4.28 -6.78 11.80
N THR A 83 3.09 -6.18 11.73
CA THR A 83 2.85 -4.96 10.95
C THR A 83 3.74 -3.81 11.41
N LYS A 84 3.89 -3.61 12.73
CA LYS A 84 4.77 -2.59 13.28
C LYS A 84 6.23 -2.83 12.90
N PHE A 85 6.71 -4.06 13.05
CA PHE A 85 8.08 -4.44 12.68
C PHE A 85 8.34 -4.25 11.18
N THR A 86 7.42 -4.68 10.32
CA THR A 86 7.53 -4.48 8.87
C THR A 86 7.56 -2.99 8.52
N ASN A 87 6.73 -2.16 9.14
CA ASN A 87 6.76 -0.71 8.96
C ASN A 87 8.10 -0.10 9.43
N GLU A 88 8.63 -0.59 10.55
CA GLU A 88 9.94 -0.18 11.08
C GLU A 88 11.13 -0.72 10.28
N MET A 89 10.97 -1.77 9.48
CA MET A 89 12.05 -2.24 8.59
C MET A 89 12.00 -1.55 7.22
N ASN A 90 10.80 -1.11 6.80
CA ASN A 90 10.55 -0.52 5.49
C ASN A 90 10.84 1.00 5.40
N HIS A 91 11.59 1.59 6.34
CA HIS A 91 11.87 3.04 6.40
C HIS A 91 12.45 3.66 5.13
N ASN A 92 13.13 2.86 4.29
CA ASN A 92 13.75 3.31 3.05
C ASN A 92 12.96 2.95 1.80
N THR A 93 11.72 2.49 1.93
CA THR A 93 10.86 2.22 0.77
C THR A 93 10.44 3.51 0.08
N LEU A 94 10.37 3.45 -1.25
CA LEU A 94 10.00 4.57 -2.11
C LEU A 94 8.76 5.36 -1.63
N PRO A 95 7.63 4.75 -1.18
CA PRO A 95 6.47 5.52 -0.70
C PRO A 95 6.77 6.40 0.53
N LEU A 96 7.61 5.92 1.46
CA LEU A 96 8.02 6.72 2.62
C LEU A 96 9.00 7.83 2.21
N GLN A 97 9.90 7.55 1.26
CA GLN A 97 10.79 8.58 0.72
C GLN A 97 9.98 9.68 0.00
N MET A 98 8.98 9.31 -0.80
CA MET A 98 8.04 10.22 -1.47
C MET A 98 7.30 11.13 -0.47
N LYS A 99 6.91 10.57 0.68
CA LYS A 99 6.30 11.31 1.80
C LYS A 99 7.24 12.32 2.48
N ARG A 100 8.56 12.11 2.42
CA ARG A 100 9.54 13.07 2.95
C ARG A 100 9.74 14.25 2.01
N ILE A 101 9.63 14.04 0.69
CA ILE A 101 9.96 15.07 -0.32
C ILE A 101 8.77 15.89 -0.80
N SER A 102 7.53 15.41 -0.57
CA SER A 102 6.33 16.03 -1.14
C SER A 102 5.07 15.67 -0.36
N ARG A 103 3.95 16.30 -0.72
CA ARG A 103 2.61 15.92 -0.26
C ARG A 103 1.87 15.21 -1.39
N PRO A 104 1.03 14.21 -1.06
CA PRO A 104 0.26 13.52 -2.08
C PRO A 104 -0.73 14.50 -2.74
N TRP A 105 -1.02 14.28 -4.01
CA TRP A 105 -2.07 15.04 -4.70
C TRP A 105 -3.39 14.27 -4.61
N ASP A 106 -4.46 15.00 -4.40
CA ASP A 106 -5.79 14.50 -4.06
C ASP A 106 -6.76 14.48 -5.25
N HIS A 107 -6.41 15.15 -6.36
CA HIS A 107 -7.21 15.21 -7.57
C HIS A 107 -6.48 14.59 -8.76
N LEU A 108 -7.25 13.86 -9.57
CA LEU A 108 -6.75 13.28 -10.81
C LEU A 108 -6.23 14.42 -11.70
N ASN A 109 -5.02 14.23 -12.21
CA ASN A 109 -4.40 15.18 -13.13
C ASN A 109 -3.60 14.42 -14.19
N HIS A 110 -3.19 15.16 -15.23
CA HIS A 110 -2.41 14.63 -16.35
C HIS A 110 -1.00 15.21 -16.37
N LYS A 111 -0.49 15.59 -15.19
CA LYS A 111 0.81 16.25 -15.10
C LYS A 111 1.92 15.22 -15.30
N LYS A 112 2.88 15.57 -16.16
CA LYS A 112 4.04 14.73 -16.43
C LYS A 112 5.04 14.82 -15.28
N VAL A 113 5.21 13.72 -14.54
CA VAL A 113 6.12 13.65 -13.39
C VAL A 113 7.20 12.60 -13.63
N LEU A 114 8.46 13.02 -13.53
CA LEU A 114 9.61 12.12 -13.54
C LEU A 114 9.96 11.73 -12.11
N ILE A 115 9.99 10.43 -11.80
CA ILE A 115 10.51 9.89 -10.55
C ILE A 115 11.96 9.46 -10.80
N VAL A 116 12.91 10.15 -10.17
CA VAL A 116 14.33 9.84 -10.26
C VAL A 116 14.66 8.89 -9.13
N ASP A 117 14.83 7.62 -9.46
CA ASP A 117 15.00 6.53 -8.50
C ASP A 117 16.35 5.85 -8.78
N PRO A 118 17.29 5.78 -7.82
CA PRO A 118 18.57 5.12 -8.02
C PRO A 118 18.47 3.58 -8.05
N GLU A 119 17.37 3.00 -7.56
CA GLU A 119 17.15 1.56 -7.58
C GLU A 119 16.65 1.10 -8.96
N ALA A 120 17.56 0.57 -9.78
CA ALA A 120 17.21 0.07 -11.12
C ALA A 120 16.12 -1.01 -11.11
N VAL A 121 16.03 -1.81 -10.05
CA VAL A 121 14.98 -2.84 -9.89
C VAL A 121 13.59 -2.19 -9.82
N ASP A 122 13.45 -1.11 -9.06
CA ASP A 122 12.19 -0.39 -8.83
C ASP A 122 11.72 0.34 -10.09
N VAL A 123 12.64 0.73 -10.96
CA VAL A 123 12.30 1.28 -12.27
C VAL A 123 11.95 0.18 -13.26
N ASN A 124 12.72 -0.90 -13.32
CA ASN A 124 12.54 -1.99 -14.29
C ASN A 124 11.27 -2.80 -14.05
N ASN A 125 10.84 -2.97 -12.80
CA ASN A 125 9.60 -3.64 -12.44
C ASN A 125 8.37 -2.70 -12.45
N TYR A 126 8.53 -1.45 -12.93
CA TYR A 126 7.52 -0.40 -12.96
C TYR A 126 7.06 0.12 -11.58
N TYR A 127 7.65 -0.33 -10.48
CA TYR A 127 7.27 0.07 -9.13
C TYR A 127 7.41 1.59 -8.92
N ALA A 128 8.50 2.21 -9.36
CA ALA A 128 8.73 3.64 -9.21
C ALA A 128 7.70 4.50 -9.94
N GLY A 129 7.37 4.11 -11.18
CA GLY A 129 6.31 4.74 -11.95
C GLY A 129 4.94 4.52 -11.30
N TYR A 130 4.66 3.30 -10.82
CA TYR A 130 3.44 2.97 -10.10
C TYR A 130 3.28 3.87 -8.86
N VAL A 131 4.23 3.85 -7.93
CA VAL A 131 4.21 4.68 -6.71
C VAL A 131 4.03 6.16 -7.06
N GLY A 132 4.76 6.69 -8.04
CA GLY A 132 4.60 8.09 -8.48
C GLY A 132 3.19 8.41 -9.00
N ARG A 133 2.58 7.50 -9.77
CA ARG A 133 1.22 7.66 -10.30
C ARG A 133 0.16 7.67 -9.20
N TYR A 134 0.34 6.91 -8.12
CA TYR A 134 -0.57 6.94 -6.97
C TYR A 134 -0.32 8.17 -6.11
N TYR A 135 0.94 8.46 -5.82
CA TYR A 135 1.31 9.53 -4.91
C TYR A 135 0.90 10.91 -5.43
N TYR A 136 1.07 11.16 -6.73
CA TYR A 136 0.66 12.41 -7.38
C TYR A 136 -0.67 12.31 -8.13
N PHE A 137 -1.40 11.21 -7.98
CA PHE A 137 -2.68 10.96 -8.63
C PHE A 137 -2.71 11.37 -10.12
N THR A 138 -1.68 10.93 -10.86
CA THR A 138 -1.47 11.22 -12.28
C THR A 138 -1.37 9.94 -13.09
N ASP A 139 -1.79 9.99 -14.35
CA ASP A 139 -1.57 8.92 -15.32
C ASP A 139 -0.20 9.04 -16.04
N GLN A 140 0.46 10.20 -15.91
CA GLN A 140 1.71 10.54 -16.62
C GLN A 140 2.94 10.58 -15.69
N ALA A 141 3.03 9.71 -14.69
CA ALA A 141 4.25 9.52 -13.90
C ALA A 141 5.08 8.33 -14.40
N VAL A 142 6.39 8.55 -14.51
CA VAL A 142 7.38 7.59 -15.03
C VAL A 142 8.58 7.57 -14.11
N GLY A 143 9.05 6.37 -13.73
CA GLY A 143 10.31 6.18 -13.03
C GLY A 143 11.47 6.06 -14.02
N GLN A 144 12.60 6.65 -13.70
CA GLN A 144 13.84 6.51 -14.47
C GLN A 144 15.04 6.49 -13.54
N GLU A 145 15.89 5.49 -13.73
CA GLU A 145 17.18 5.35 -13.04
C GLU A 145 18.31 5.76 -13.99
N ASN A 146 18.30 5.24 -15.22
CA ASN A 146 19.42 5.45 -16.12
C ASN A 146 19.41 6.87 -16.73
N PHE A 147 20.36 7.71 -16.27
CA PHE A 147 20.65 9.03 -16.83
C PHE A 147 22.01 9.09 -17.56
N MET A 148 22.53 7.97 -18.08
CA MET A 148 23.77 7.94 -18.87
C MET A 148 23.53 8.49 -20.28
N MET A 149 23.31 9.81 -20.38
CA MET A 149 23.04 10.53 -21.63
C MET A 149 23.85 11.83 -21.71
N THR A 150 23.91 12.43 -22.90
CA THR A 150 24.62 13.70 -23.07
C THR A 150 23.84 14.85 -22.39
N PRO A 151 24.51 15.96 -22.01
CA PRO A 151 23.85 17.11 -21.39
C PRO A 151 22.68 17.68 -22.22
N GLU A 152 22.79 17.68 -23.55
CA GLU A 152 21.75 18.19 -24.45
C GLU A 152 20.51 17.30 -24.45
N VAL A 153 20.72 15.97 -24.44
CA VAL A 153 19.64 14.99 -24.36
C VAL A 153 19.00 15.06 -22.97
N PHE A 154 19.80 15.16 -21.91
CA PHE A 154 19.30 15.32 -20.54
C PHE A 154 18.40 16.55 -20.41
N LYS A 155 18.83 17.71 -20.93
CA LYS A 155 18.04 18.94 -20.92
C LYS A 155 16.68 18.72 -21.57
N LYS A 156 16.65 18.17 -22.79
CA LYS A 156 15.41 17.90 -23.52
C LYS A 156 14.50 16.91 -22.77
N THR A 157 15.09 15.87 -22.18
CA THR A 157 14.35 14.88 -21.40
C THR A 157 13.69 15.52 -20.19
N VAL A 158 14.44 16.25 -19.36
CA VAL A 158 13.91 16.91 -18.16
C VAL A 158 12.85 17.96 -18.53
N GLU A 159 13.09 18.77 -19.56
CA GLU A 159 12.13 19.78 -20.06
C GLU A 159 10.82 19.18 -20.62
N SER A 160 10.81 17.88 -20.96
CA SER A 160 9.59 17.19 -21.40
C SER A 160 8.61 16.90 -20.26
N TYR A 161 9.07 16.97 -19.01
CA TYR A 161 8.27 16.79 -17.79
C TYR A 161 7.91 18.14 -17.16
N GLN A 162 6.82 18.16 -16.40
CA GLN A 162 6.40 19.35 -15.65
C GLN A 162 6.97 19.35 -14.23
N TYR A 163 7.18 18.17 -13.65
CA TYR A 163 7.74 17.99 -12.33
C TYR A 163 8.77 16.86 -12.31
N VAL A 164 9.76 16.99 -11.43
CA VAL A 164 10.76 15.98 -11.13
C VAL A 164 10.72 15.73 -9.63
N ALA A 165 10.47 14.49 -9.22
CA ALA A 165 10.55 14.04 -7.84
C ALA A 165 11.81 13.21 -7.66
N ILE A 166 12.62 13.57 -6.65
CA ILE A 166 13.89 12.90 -6.34
C ILE A 166 13.81 12.41 -4.89
N PRO A 167 13.38 11.16 -4.67
CA PRO A 167 13.16 10.60 -3.33
C PRO A 167 14.47 10.31 -2.59
N GLU A 168 15.48 9.86 -3.33
CA GLU A 168 16.83 9.56 -2.85
C GLU A 168 17.90 10.19 -3.77
N THR A 169 19.10 10.38 -3.23
CA THR A 169 20.19 11.04 -3.94
C THR A 169 20.64 10.22 -5.14
N HIS A 170 20.49 10.77 -6.34
CA HIS A 170 20.94 10.12 -7.57
C HIS A 170 22.15 10.84 -8.18
N ARG A 171 23.34 10.25 -8.04
CA ARG A 171 24.63 10.88 -8.42
C ARG A 171 24.65 11.39 -9.87
N THR A 172 24.28 10.56 -10.84
CA THR A 172 24.32 10.93 -12.27
C THR A 172 23.38 12.10 -12.58
N PHE A 173 22.16 12.05 -12.05
CA PHE A 173 21.17 13.13 -12.18
C PHE A 173 21.66 14.44 -11.57
N THR A 174 22.21 14.41 -10.34
CA THR A 174 22.76 15.61 -9.68
C THR A 174 23.90 16.24 -10.50
N VAL A 175 24.83 15.43 -11.01
CA VAL A 175 25.95 15.92 -11.82
C VAL A 175 25.47 16.52 -13.15
N LEU A 176 24.52 15.89 -13.83
CA LEU A 176 23.97 16.42 -15.08
C LEU A 176 23.16 17.70 -14.86
N THR A 177 22.40 17.78 -13.77
CA THR A 177 21.67 18.99 -13.38
C THR A 177 22.64 20.15 -13.11
N GLN A 178 23.76 19.89 -12.45
CA GLN A 178 24.80 20.89 -12.21
C GLN A 178 25.46 21.36 -13.52
N LYS A 179 25.66 20.46 -14.49
CA LYS A 179 26.25 20.82 -15.79
C LYS A 179 25.30 21.61 -16.68
N VAL A 180 24.02 21.26 -16.69
CA VAL A 180 23.01 21.82 -17.63
C VAL A 180 22.35 23.07 -17.08
N PHE A 181 22.00 23.07 -15.80
CA PHE A 181 21.23 24.14 -15.18
C PHE A 181 22.05 24.93 -14.14
N HIS A 182 23.30 24.55 -13.90
CA HIS A 182 24.16 25.15 -12.86
C HIS A 182 23.55 25.08 -11.45
N GLN A 183 22.75 24.04 -11.19
CA GLN A 183 22.04 23.83 -9.93
C GLN A 183 22.48 22.53 -9.25
N HIS A 184 22.67 22.59 -7.93
CA HIS A 184 22.93 21.41 -7.11
C HIS A 184 21.60 20.90 -6.53
N VAL A 185 21.13 19.76 -7.04
CA VAL A 185 19.83 19.18 -6.67
C VAL A 185 20.05 17.78 -6.09
N VAL A 186 19.47 17.52 -4.91
CA VAL A 186 19.70 16.28 -4.14
C VAL A 186 18.40 15.50 -3.96
N THR A 187 17.51 15.93 -3.06
CA THR A 187 16.19 15.34 -2.85
C THR A 187 15.13 16.42 -2.78
N GLY A 188 13.90 16.09 -3.16
CA GLY A 188 12.78 17.03 -3.18
C GLY A 188 11.85 16.86 -4.37
N LEU A 189 10.75 17.62 -4.34
CA LEU A 189 9.89 17.82 -5.51
C LEU A 189 10.24 19.15 -6.18
N PHE A 190 10.51 19.09 -7.47
CA PHE A 190 10.90 20.23 -8.29
C PHE A 190 9.92 20.44 -9.44
N LYS A 191 9.57 21.69 -9.69
CA LYS A 191 8.88 22.11 -10.90
C LYS A 191 9.91 22.41 -11.98
N VAL A 192 9.70 21.89 -13.18
CA VAL A 192 10.59 22.11 -14.32
C VAL A 192 10.28 23.46 -14.96
N THR A 193 11.34 24.23 -15.23
CA THR A 193 11.28 25.49 -15.99
C THR A 193 12.39 25.50 -17.04
N LYS A 194 12.28 26.36 -18.06
CA LYS A 194 13.33 26.51 -19.10
C LYS A 194 14.71 26.89 -18.54
N ASN A 195 14.74 27.47 -17.34
CA ASN A 195 15.96 27.95 -16.71
C ASN A 195 16.47 26.99 -15.63
N GLY A 196 15.76 25.89 -15.34
CA GLY A 196 16.16 24.91 -14.32
C GLY A 196 15.00 24.37 -13.49
N LEU A 197 15.36 23.74 -12.38
CA LEU A 197 14.47 23.10 -11.42
C LEU A 197 14.17 24.04 -10.26
N VAL A 198 12.89 24.29 -10.01
CA VAL A 198 12.42 25.12 -8.88
C VAL A 198 11.84 24.22 -7.81
N ARG A 199 12.43 24.23 -6.62
CA ARG A 199 11.95 23.40 -5.50
C ARG A 199 10.57 23.86 -5.05
N MET A 200 9.62 22.94 -4.96
CA MET A 200 8.25 23.20 -4.52
C MET A 200 8.10 22.99 -3.01
N HIS A 201 8.84 22.04 -2.43
CA HIS A 201 8.91 21.71 -1.00
C HIS A 201 10.25 21.07 -0.65
#